data_AF-A0A1S4CF68-F1
#
_entry.id   AF-A0A1S4CF68-F1
#
_cell.length_a   1.000
_cell.length_b   1.000
_cell.length_c   1.000
_cell.angle_alpha   90.00
_cell.angle_beta   90.00
_cell.angle_gamma   90.00
#
_symmetry.space_group_name_H-M   'P 1'
#
loop_
_entity.id
_entity.type
_entity.pdbx_description
1 polymer ?
#
loop_
_entity_poly.entity_id
_entity_poly.type
_entity_poly.pdbx_seq_one_letter_code
_entity_poly.pdbx_strand_id
1 'polypeptide(L)'
;MENIVKKYQQRFRKVKEEMDTWNDLQSRLLSQFTNASSIIQRLQVLQDSKNYGALRCVEGIEEAILLKQMDSLQTILLSMNQTLEKFRSVVLSLEKMVRDGRQLVKGGSTQVTVKQLQQHVGIKPSIADCLDGLKLLCEMHQSEYRLKLSVISAISAVALKPSATDDLGALQQLLVDQPNIPKEEVQFIFDIIFAEELA
;
A
#
# COMPACT_ATOMS: atom_id res chain seq x y z
N MET A 1 13.80 21.94 22.98
CA MET A 1 13.07 21.90 21.69
C MET A 1 13.91 21.21 20.62
N GLU A 2 15.13 21.67 20.37
CA GLU A 2 16.01 21.13 19.32
C GLU A 2 16.31 19.62 19.42
N ASN A 3 16.59 19.10 20.62
CA ASN A 3 16.82 17.66 20.82
C ASN A 3 15.55 16.82 20.53
N ILE A 4 14.36 17.38 20.75
CA ILE A 4 13.08 16.71 20.42
C ILE A 4 12.88 16.67 18.91
N VAL A 5 13.09 17.79 18.21
CA VAL A 5 12.99 17.86 16.75
C VAL A 5 13.96 16.89 16.08
N LYS A 6 15.21 16.80 16.54
CA LYS A 6 16.18 15.81 16.02
C LYS A 6 15.70 14.36 16.19
N LYS A 7 15.03 14.03 17.30
CA LYS A 7 14.42 12.71 17.50
C LYS A 7 13.25 12.47 16.53
N TYR A 8 12.47 13.49 16.19
CA TYR A 8 11.44 13.38 15.16
C TYR A 8 12.05 13.18 13.77
N GLN A 9 13.04 13.97 13.38
CA GLN A 9 13.75 13.79 12.11
C GLN A 9 14.30 12.37 11.97
N GLN A 10 14.89 11.80 13.03
CA GLN A 10 15.32 10.39 13.02
C GLN A 10 14.15 9.41 12.80
N ARG A 11 12.97 9.69 13.36
CA ARG A 11 11.77 8.88 13.10
C ARG A 11 11.29 9.02 11.66
N PHE A 12 11.31 10.23 11.09
CA PHE A 12 10.96 10.42 9.68
C PHE A 12 11.91 9.70 8.72
N ARG A 13 13.19 9.56 9.08
CA ARG A 13 14.12 8.69 8.32
C ARG A 13 13.66 7.23 8.33
N LYS A 14 13.17 6.72 9.48
CA LYS A 14 12.56 5.37 9.55
C LYS A 14 11.23 5.26 8.80
N VAL A 15 10.42 6.31 8.82
CA VAL A 15 9.19 6.37 8.00
C VAL A 15 9.55 6.24 6.52
N LYS A 16 10.63 6.88 6.07
CA LYS A 16 11.12 6.73 4.70
C LYS A 16 11.51 5.28 4.39
N GLU A 17 12.20 4.59 5.29
CA GLU A 17 12.54 3.15 5.12
C GLU A 17 11.27 2.26 5.01
N GLU A 18 10.24 2.54 5.82
CA GLU A 18 8.95 1.86 5.74
C GLU A 18 8.21 2.16 4.42
N MET A 19 8.33 3.39 3.90
CA MET A 19 7.79 3.79 2.59
C MET A 19 8.54 3.14 1.43
N ASP A 20 9.85 2.95 1.54
CA ASP A 20 10.63 2.20 0.55
C ASP A 20 10.17 0.74 0.53
N THR A 21 9.97 0.14 1.71
CA THR A 21 9.37 -1.19 1.86
C THR A 21 7.97 -1.25 1.24
N TRP A 22 7.14 -0.21 1.42
CA TRP A 22 5.84 -0.09 0.79
C TRP A 22 5.94 -0.10 -0.75
N ASN A 23 6.89 0.61 -1.34
CA ASN A 23 7.09 0.68 -2.79
C ASN A 23 7.50 -0.68 -3.39
N ASP A 24 8.33 -1.44 -2.68
CA ASP A 24 8.68 -2.81 -3.07
C ASP A 24 7.46 -3.74 -3.04
N LEU A 25 6.66 -3.65 -1.98
CA LEU A 25 5.41 -4.40 -1.86
C LEU A 25 4.40 -4.00 -2.93
N GLN A 26 4.34 -2.72 -3.31
CA GLN A 26 3.49 -2.20 -4.36
C GLN A 26 3.85 -2.79 -5.72
N SER A 27 5.15 -2.80 -6.06
CA SER A 27 5.63 -3.41 -7.29
C SER A 27 5.29 -4.91 -7.36
N ARG A 28 5.44 -5.61 -6.24
CA ARG A 28 5.06 -7.02 -6.12
C ARG A 28 3.56 -7.24 -6.28
N LEU A 29 2.73 -6.44 -5.61
CA LEU A 29 1.27 -6.55 -5.68
C LEU A 29 0.76 -6.32 -7.10
N LEU A 30 1.28 -5.31 -7.81
CA LEU A 30 0.94 -5.04 -9.20
C LEU A 30 1.28 -6.21 -10.12
N SER A 31 2.45 -6.82 -9.95
CA SER A 31 2.84 -8.01 -10.70
C SER A 31 1.88 -9.18 -10.44
N GLN A 32 1.56 -9.44 -9.17
CA GLN A 32 0.62 -10.50 -8.80
C GLN A 32 -0.79 -10.24 -9.36
N PHE A 33 -1.27 -9.00 -9.27
CA PHE A 33 -2.57 -8.59 -9.78
C PHE A 33 -2.67 -8.76 -11.29
N THR A 34 -1.62 -8.36 -12.02
CA THR A 34 -1.53 -8.53 -13.48
C THR A 34 -1.59 -10.00 -13.86
N ASN A 35 -0.86 -10.86 -13.15
CA ASN A 35 -0.86 -12.29 -13.38
C ASN A 35 -2.23 -12.92 -13.10
N ALA A 36 -2.88 -12.53 -11.99
CA ALA A 36 -4.23 -12.97 -11.66
C ALA A 36 -5.23 -12.55 -12.75
N SER A 37 -5.17 -11.29 -13.19
CA SER A 37 -6.04 -10.74 -14.24
C SER A 37 -5.87 -11.51 -15.56
N SER A 38 -4.64 -11.81 -15.96
CA SER A 38 -4.36 -12.62 -17.16
C SER A 38 -4.91 -14.04 -17.05
N ILE A 39 -4.86 -14.68 -15.88
CA ILE A 39 -5.48 -15.99 -15.67
C ILE A 39 -7.00 -15.89 -15.78
N ILE A 40 -7.62 -14.90 -15.14
CA ILE A 40 -9.08 -14.69 -15.18
C ILE A 40 -9.56 -14.49 -16.62
N GLN A 41 -8.87 -13.66 -17.40
CA GLN A 41 -9.18 -13.45 -18.82
C GLN A 41 -9.05 -14.74 -19.63
N ARG A 42 -8.01 -15.55 -19.38
CA ARG A 42 -7.86 -16.86 -20.04
C ARG A 42 -8.96 -17.84 -19.64
N LEU A 43 -9.37 -17.86 -18.38
CA LEU A 43 -10.46 -18.71 -17.90
C LEU A 43 -11.78 -18.42 -18.65
N GLN A 44 -12.07 -17.15 -18.95
CA GLN A 44 -13.25 -16.79 -19.75
C GLN A 44 -13.21 -17.39 -21.17
N VAL A 45 -12.04 -17.41 -21.80
CA VAL A 45 -11.87 -18.01 -23.14
C VAL A 45 -11.97 -19.53 -23.07
N LEU A 46 -11.40 -20.15 -22.04
CA LEU A 46 -11.39 -21.61 -21.85
C LEU A 46 -12.77 -22.19 -21.54
N GLN A 47 -13.76 -21.38 -21.17
CA GLN A 47 -15.14 -21.85 -21.00
C GLN A 47 -15.83 -22.21 -22.32
N ASP A 48 -15.37 -21.69 -23.46
CA ASP A 48 -15.91 -22.07 -24.76
C ASP A 48 -15.11 -23.24 -25.33
N SER A 49 -15.72 -24.43 -25.31
CA SER A 49 -15.15 -25.65 -25.87
C SER A 49 -14.67 -25.49 -27.32
N LYS A 50 -15.18 -24.50 -28.09
CA LYS A 50 -14.73 -24.20 -29.48
C LYS A 50 -13.29 -23.75 -29.56
N ASN A 51 -12.75 -23.19 -28.48
CA ASN A 51 -11.40 -22.65 -28.44
C ASN A 51 -10.29 -23.71 -28.31
N TYR A 52 -10.66 -24.98 -28.12
CA TYR A 52 -9.71 -26.09 -27.99
C TYR A 52 -9.24 -26.65 -29.34
N GLY A 53 -9.93 -26.32 -30.44
CA GLY A 53 -9.51 -26.69 -31.81
C GLY A 53 -9.19 -28.19 -31.95
N ALA A 54 -7.99 -28.49 -32.45
CA ALA A 54 -7.52 -29.87 -32.64
C ALA A 54 -7.35 -30.66 -31.32
N LEU A 55 -7.27 -30.00 -30.17
CA LEU A 55 -7.11 -30.67 -28.87
C LEU A 55 -8.40 -31.33 -28.39
N ARG A 56 -9.56 -31.03 -28.99
CA ARG A 56 -10.86 -31.65 -28.64
C ARG A 56 -10.88 -33.18 -28.74
N CYS A 57 -9.96 -33.79 -29.50
CA CYS A 57 -9.84 -35.24 -29.59
C CYS A 57 -9.18 -35.89 -28.36
N VAL A 58 -8.59 -35.09 -27.47
CA VAL A 58 -7.95 -35.56 -26.24
C VAL A 58 -9.00 -35.60 -25.13
N GLU A 59 -9.29 -36.78 -24.63
CA GLU A 59 -10.22 -37.00 -23.53
C GLU A 59 -9.74 -36.27 -22.26
N GLY A 60 -10.64 -35.51 -21.61
CA GLY A 60 -10.37 -34.82 -20.35
C GLY A 60 -9.48 -33.57 -20.45
N ILE A 61 -9.15 -33.09 -21.66
CA ILE A 61 -8.23 -31.96 -21.84
C ILE A 61 -8.80 -30.63 -21.32
N GLU A 62 -10.12 -30.44 -21.42
CA GLU A 62 -10.81 -29.23 -21.00
C GLU A 62 -10.72 -29.08 -19.48
N GLU A 63 -11.09 -30.14 -18.77
CA GLU A 63 -11.01 -30.24 -17.32
C GLU A 63 -9.58 -30.09 -16.81
N ALA A 64 -8.61 -30.75 -17.45
CA ALA A 64 -7.21 -30.69 -17.06
C ALA A 64 -6.62 -29.27 -17.18
N ILE A 65 -6.97 -28.54 -18.24
CA ILE A 65 -6.49 -27.17 -18.45
C ILE A 65 -7.17 -26.21 -17.46
N LEU A 66 -8.49 -26.32 -17.28
CA LEU A 66 -9.24 -25.49 -16.34
C LEU A 66 -8.71 -25.65 -14.91
N LEU A 67 -8.50 -26.90 -14.48
CA LEU A 67 -7.97 -27.20 -13.15
C LEU A 67 -6.59 -26.57 -12.94
N LYS A 68 -5.68 -26.69 -13.93
CA LYS A 68 -4.35 -26.07 -13.86
C LYS A 68 -4.39 -24.54 -13.78
N GLN A 69 -5.32 -23.90 -14.49
CA GLN A 69 -5.50 -22.44 -14.41
C GLN A 69 -6.06 -22.02 -13.05
N MET A 70 -7.04 -22.76 -12.52
CA MET A 70 -7.62 -22.50 -11.20
C MET A 70 -6.59 -22.66 -10.08
N ASP A 71 -5.76 -23.71 -10.11
CA ASP A 71 -4.68 -23.93 -9.15
C ASP A 71 -3.66 -22.77 -9.18
N SER A 72 -3.33 -22.31 -10.38
CA SER A 72 -2.42 -21.18 -10.57
C SER A 72 -3.03 -19.88 -10.02
N LEU A 73 -4.33 -19.65 -10.26
CA LEU A 73 -5.05 -18.49 -9.73
C LEU A 73 -5.09 -18.52 -8.20
N GLN A 74 -5.45 -19.67 -7.61
CA GLN A 74 -5.48 -19.84 -6.16
C GLN A 74 -4.12 -19.55 -5.52
N THR A 75 -3.04 -20.03 -6.15
CA THR A 75 -1.67 -19.79 -5.69
C THR A 75 -1.33 -18.29 -5.70
N ILE A 76 -1.70 -17.58 -6.75
CA ILE A 76 -1.46 -16.12 -6.85
C ILE A 76 -2.29 -15.36 -5.83
N LEU A 77 -3.57 -15.69 -5.67
CA LEU A 77 -4.45 -15.05 -4.68
C LEU A 77 -3.92 -15.23 -3.26
N LEU A 78 -3.43 -16.43 -2.93
CA LEU A 78 -2.77 -16.67 -1.63
C LEU A 78 -1.51 -15.80 -1.48
N SER A 79 -0.70 -15.68 -2.52
CA SER A 79 0.49 -14.82 -2.53
C SER A 79 0.18 -13.32 -2.41
N MET A 80 -0.96 -12.87 -2.96
CA MET A 80 -1.45 -11.50 -2.81
C MET A 80 -1.87 -11.23 -1.36
N ASN A 81 -2.61 -12.16 -0.74
CA ASN A 81 -2.98 -12.05 0.68
C ASN A 81 -1.74 -11.96 1.59
N GLN A 82 -0.71 -12.76 1.33
CA GLN A 82 0.56 -12.65 2.04
C GLN A 82 1.23 -11.28 1.86
N THR A 83 1.08 -10.67 0.68
CA THR A 83 1.62 -9.33 0.39
C THR A 83 0.83 -8.25 1.12
N LEU A 84 -0.49 -8.41 1.24
CA LEU A 84 -1.36 -7.54 2.04
C LEU A 84 -1.01 -7.57 3.53
N GLU A 85 -0.69 -8.73 4.10
CA GLU A 85 -0.24 -8.81 5.50
C GLU A 85 1.11 -8.07 5.72
N LYS A 86 1.96 -8.01 4.70
CA LYS A 86 3.18 -7.18 4.75
C LYS A 86 2.87 -5.70 4.69
N PHE A 87 1.92 -5.26 3.85
CA PHE A 87 1.43 -3.88 3.87
C PHE A 87 0.85 -3.51 5.23
N ARG A 88 0.06 -4.40 5.84
CA ARG A 88 -0.46 -4.22 7.20
C ARG A 88 0.66 -4.01 8.21
N SER A 89 1.75 -4.75 8.09
CA SER A 89 2.91 -4.61 8.97
C SER A 89 3.54 -3.22 8.88
N VAL A 90 3.66 -2.67 7.66
CA VAL A 90 4.12 -1.28 7.43
C VAL A 90 3.19 -0.29 8.12
N VAL A 91 1.87 -0.42 7.91
CA VAL A 91 0.86 0.45 8.55
C VAL A 91 0.97 0.42 10.08
N LEU A 92 1.10 -0.78 10.67
CA LEU A 92 1.26 -0.94 12.12
C LEU A 92 2.58 -0.31 12.64
N SER A 93 3.65 -0.34 11.84
CA SER A 93 4.91 0.34 12.13
C SER A 93 4.74 1.86 12.16
N LEU A 94 4.07 2.43 11.15
CA LEU A 94 3.72 3.87 11.09
C LEU A 94 2.86 4.30 12.29
N GLU A 95 1.82 3.53 12.62
CA GLU A 95 0.96 3.80 13.78
C GLU A 95 1.76 3.79 15.08
N LYS A 96 2.68 2.84 15.23
CA LYS A 96 3.58 2.79 16.39
C LYS A 96 4.44 4.04 16.45
N MET A 97 5.01 4.49 15.34
CA MET A 97 5.81 5.72 15.30
C MET A 97 5.00 6.95 15.70
N VAL A 98 3.72 7.05 15.29
CA VAL A 98 2.79 8.11 15.73
C VAL A 98 2.56 8.05 17.25
N ARG A 99 2.24 6.86 17.80
CA ARG A 99 2.01 6.68 19.24
C ARG A 99 3.23 7.06 20.06
N ASP A 100 4.39 6.55 19.66
CA ASP A 100 5.67 6.84 20.32
C ASP A 100 6.04 8.33 20.23
N GLY A 101 5.74 8.97 19.09
CA GLY A 101 5.90 10.42 18.92
C GLY A 101 5.04 11.20 19.92
N ARG A 102 3.75 10.84 20.08
CA ARG A 102 2.88 11.49 21.07
C ARG A 102 3.36 11.30 22.50
N GLN A 103 3.86 10.11 22.83
CA GLN A 103 4.44 9.81 24.15
C GLN A 103 5.67 10.68 24.47
N LEU A 104 6.47 10.99 23.46
CA LEU A 104 7.67 11.82 23.62
C LEU A 104 7.36 13.26 24.08
N VAL A 105 6.16 13.76 23.75
CA VAL A 105 5.68 15.10 24.14
C VAL A 105 4.86 15.06 25.43
N LYS A 106 4.14 13.96 25.69
CA LYS A 106 3.24 13.81 26.84
C LYS A 106 3.90 13.20 28.10
N GLY A 107 4.93 12.38 27.95
CA GLY A 107 5.48 11.51 29.00
C GLY A 107 6.77 12.01 29.67
N GLY A 108 7.23 13.23 29.38
CA GLY A 108 8.42 13.80 30.03
C GLY A 108 8.11 14.46 31.38
N SER A 109 9.13 14.55 32.24
CA SER A 109 9.11 15.30 33.52
C SER A 109 8.69 16.77 33.37
N THR A 110 8.80 17.33 32.16
CA THR A 110 8.31 18.65 31.79
C THR A 110 7.37 18.50 30.61
N GLN A 111 6.07 18.60 30.88
CA GLN A 111 5.03 18.56 29.85
C GLN A 111 5.27 19.74 28.89
N VAL A 112 5.43 19.46 27.59
CA VAL A 112 5.67 20.53 26.60
C VAL A 112 4.41 21.39 26.50
N THR A 113 4.54 22.68 26.76
CA THR A 113 3.39 23.60 26.70
C THR A 113 2.94 23.83 25.26
N VAL A 114 1.68 24.25 25.06
CA VAL A 114 1.12 24.54 23.73
C VAL A 114 1.96 25.57 22.96
N LYS A 115 2.48 26.59 23.65
CA LYS A 115 3.37 27.59 23.04
C LYS A 115 4.68 26.98 22.52
N GLN A 116 5.24 25.99 23.23
CA GLN A 116 6.47 25.31 22.82
C GLN A 116 6.24 24.28 21.71
N LEU A 117 5.01 23.75 21.58
CA LEU A 117 4.61 22.86 20.50
C LEU A 117 4.60 23.57 19.14
N GLN A 118 4.11 24.81 19.13
CA GLN A 118 3.91 25.64 17.94
C GLN A 118 5.08 26.58 17.64
N GLN A 119 6.12 26.61 18.48
CA GLN A 119 7.23 27.53 18.30
C GLN A 119 8.16 27.06 17.18
N HIS A 120 8.29 27.88 16.14
CA HIS A 120 9.33 27.76 15.12
C HIS A 120 10.62 28.45 15.58
N VAL A 121 11.76 27.84 15.23
CA VAL A 121 13.09 28.42 15.46
C VAL A 121 13.81 28.50 14.12
N GLY A 122 13.77 29.66 13.47
CA GLY A 122 14.25 29.82 12.10
C GLY A 122 13.41 29.00 11.12
N ILE A 123 14.08 28.27 10.23
CA ILE A 123 13.45 27.36 9.25
C ILE A 123 13.15 25.96 9.83
N LYS A 124 13.44 25.70 11.11
CA LYS A 124 13.18 24.39 11.74
C LYS A 124 11.68 24.09 11.80
N PRO A 125 11.28 22.82 11.56
CA PRO A 125 9.91 22.42 11.84
C PRO A 125 9.60 22.56 13.33
N SER A 126 8.36 22.93 13.64
CA SER A 126 7.85 22.87 15.00
C SER A 126 7.57 21.42 15.41
N ILE A 127 7.35 21.19 16.70
CA ILE A 127 6.96 19.85 17.19
C ILE A 127 5.54 19.50 16.69
N ALA A 128 4.67 20.50 16.52
CA ALA A 128 3.36 20.32 15.91
C ALA A 128 3.48 19.82 14.47
N ASP A 129 4.30 20.46 13.64
CA ASP A 129 4.55 20.03 12.25
C ASP A 129 5.03 18.57 12.19
N CYS A 130 5.94 18.19 13.11
CA CYS A 130 6.42 16.81 13.23
C CYS A 130 5.31 15.82 13.57
N LEU A 131 4.43 16.16 14.51
CA LEU A 131 3.34 15.29 14.95
C LEU A 131 2.26 15.15 13.87
N ASP A 132 1.91 16.26 13.24
CA ASP A 132 0.87 16.31 12.21
C ASP A 132 1.36 15.61 10.94
N GLY A 133 2.61 15.82 10.53
CA GLY A 133 3.22 15.10 9.41
C GLY A 133 3.26 13.59 9.62
N LEU A 134 3.66 13.10 10.80
CA LEU A 134 3.64 11.67 11.11
C LEU A 134 2.22 11.10 11.07
N LYS A 135 1.25 11.84 11.64
CA LYS A 135 -0.15 11.43 11.67
C LYS A 135 -0.70 11.33 10.25
N LEU A 136 -0.47 12.35 9.43
CA LEU A 136 -0.95 12.43 8.06
C LEU A 136 -0.38 11.31 7.19
N LEU A 137 0.95 11.06 7.24
CA LEU A 137 1.57 9.93 6.54
C LEU A 137 0.96 8.59 6.96
N CYS A 138 0.70 8.40 8.26
CA CYS A 138 0.04 7.19 8.75
C CYS A 138 -1.40 7.05 8.21
N GLU A 139 -2.18 8.12 8.18
CA GLU A 139 -3.56 8.13 7.69
C GLU A 139 -3.65 7.86 6.18
N MET A 140 -2.72 8.42 5.38
CA MET A 140 -2.55 8.13 3.96
C MET A 140 -2.33 6.64 3.71
N HIS A 141 -1.32 6.05 4.36
CA HIS A 141 -0.98 4.63 4.17
C HIS A 141 -2.06 3.68 4.72
N GLN A 142 -2.73 4.03 5.81
CA GLN A 142 -3.90 3.28 6.29
C GLN A 142 -5.04 3.26 5.28
N SER A 143 -5.36 4.42 4.70
CA SER A 143 -6.46 4.55 3.75
C SER A 143 -6.14 3.80 2.45
N GLU A 144 -4.90 3.92 1.98
CA GLU A 144 -4.42 3.18 0.82
C GLU A 144 -4.41 1.67 1.06
N TYR A 145 -4.01 1.22 2.25
CA TYR A 145 -4.06 -0.20 2.61
C TYR A 145 -5.51 -0.74 2.58
N ARG A 146 -6.48 0.02 3.12
CA ARG A 146 -7.90 -0.37 3.07
C ARG A 146 -8.43 -0.43 1.64
N LEU A 147 -8.01 0.49 0.79
CA LEU A 147 -8.33 0.46 -0.64
C LEU A 147 -7.79 -0.82 -1.29
N LYS A 148 -6.50 -1.12 -1.10
CA LYS A 148 -5.86 -2.33 -1.59
C LYS A 148 -6.57 -3.59 -1.13
N LEU A 149 -6.93 -3.69 0.15
CA LEU A 149 -7.73 -4.79 0.69
C LEU A 149 -9.06 -4.95 -0.05
N SER A 150 -9.76 -3.85 -0.30
CA SER A 150 -11.06 -3.84 -0.98
C SER A 150 -10.92 -4.31 -2.43
N VAL A 151 -9.91 -3.81 -3.15
CA VAL A 151 -9.60 -4.21 -4.53
C VAL A 151 -9.28 -5.70 -4.62
N ILE A 152 -8.41 -6.20 -3.74
CA ILE A 152 -8.03 -7.62 -3.77
C ILE A 152 -9.22 -8.50 -3.38
N SER A 153 -10.07 -8.08 -2.45
CA SER A 153 -11.29 -8.82 -2.11
C SER A 153 -12.28 -8.87 -3.27
N ALA A 154 -12.35 -7.82 -4.08
CA ALA A 154 -13.23 -7.74 -5.24
C ALA A 154 -12.79 -8.66 -6.40
N ILE A 155 -11.50 -9.03 -6.49
CA ILE A 155 -10.97 -9.80 -7.61
C ILE A 155 -11.70 -11.14 -7.81
N SER A 156 -12.06 -11.82 -6.71
CA SER A 156 -12.77 -13.10 -6.74
C SER A 156 -14.20 -12.94 -7.24
N ALA A 157 -14.86 -11.83 -6.90
CA ALA A 157 -16.20 -11.52 -7.39
C ALA A 157 -16.19 -11.14 -8.87
N VAL A 158 -15.14 -10.45 -9.32
CA VAL A 158 -14.92 -10.08 -10.72
C VAL A 158 -14.56 -11.30 -11.56
N ALA A 159 -13.77 -12.24 -11.04
CA ALA A 159 -13.41 -13.49 -11.72
C ALA A 159 -14.61 -14.34 -12.17
N LEU A 160 -15.75 -14.21 -11.50
CA LEU A 160 -16.97 -14.97 -11.78
C LEU A 160 -17.88 -14.28 -12.83
N LYS A 161 -17.54 -13.08 -13.30
CA LYS A 161 -18.36 -12.32 -14.24
C LYS A 161 -17.85 -12.45 -15.69
N PRO A 162 -18.74 -12.66 -16.67
CA PRO A 162 -18.37 -12.71 -18.09
C PRO A 162 -17.83 -11.37 -18.64
N SER A 163 -18.19 -10.23 -18.03
CA SER A 163 -17.80 -8.87 -18.46
C SER A 163 -16.64 -8.28 -17.65
N ALA A 164 -15.83 -9.11 -16.99
CA ALA A 164 -14.84 -8.70 -16.01
C ALA A 164 -13.64 -7.88 -16.54
N THR A 165 -13.42 -7.83 -17.85
CA THR A 165 -12.17 -7.31 -18.43
C THR A 165 -11.97 -5.82 -18.15
N ASP A 166 -13.02 -5.01 -18.32
CA ASP A 166 -12.97 -3.57 -18.08
C ASP A 166 -12.81 -3.26 -16.57
N ASP A 167 -13.52 -4.01 -15.73
CA ASP A 167 -13.43 -3.90 -14.27
C ASP A 167 -12.02 -4.23 -13.77
N LEU A 168 -11.37 -5.29 -14.29
CA LEU A 168 -10.01 -5.66 -13.92
C LEU A 168 -9.00 -4.57 -14.30
N GLY A 169 -9.15 -3.97 -15.48
CA GLY A 169 -8.31 -2.86 -15.93
C GLY A 169 -8.45 -1.64 -15.02
N ALA A 170 -9.69 -1.26 -14.67
CA ALA A 170 -9.95 -0.16 -13.76
C ALA A 170 -9.39 -0.41 -12.34
N LEU A 171 -9.55 -1.62 -11.81
CA LEU A 171 -8.99 -2.01 -10.52
C LEU A 171 -7.45 -2.01 -10.53
N GLN A 172 -6.84 -2.44 -11.62
CA GLN A 172 -5.39 -2.37 -11.78
C GLN A 172 -4.91 -0.91 -11.81
N GLN A 173 -5.59 -0.04 -12.56
CA GLN A 173 -5.23 1.38 -12.62
C GLN A 173 -5.36 2.04 -11.25
N LEU A 174 -6.40 1.72 -10.50
CA LEU A 174 -6.60 2.22 -9.14
C LEU A 174 -5.45 1.82 -8.20
N LEU A 175 -4.92 0.59 -8.35
CA LEU A 175 -3.73 0.16 -7.61
C LEU A 175 -2.48 0.94 -8.05
N VAL A 176 -2.30 1.20 -9.35
CA VAL A 176 -1.16 1.97 -9.88
C VAL A 176 -1.15 3.40 -9.35
N ASP A 177 -2.31 4.05 -9.35
CA ASP A 177 -2.44 5.46 -9.01
C ASP A 177 -2.17 5.76 -7.54
N GLN A 178 -2.44 4.79 -6.65
CA GLN A 178 -2.34 4.95 -5.18
C GLN A 178 -2.95 6.27 -4.69
N PRO A 179 -4.25 6.51 -4.94
CA PRO A 179 -4.85 7.84 -4.82
C PRO A 179 -4.79 8.44 -3.40
N ASN A 180 -4.60 7.62 -2.37
CA ASN A 180 -4.50 8.09 -0.98
C ASN A 180 -3.07 8.42 -0.56
N ILE A 181 -2.07 8.27 -1.44
CA ILE A 181 -0.67 8.62 -1.19
C ILE A 181 -0.17 9.58 -2.29
N PRO A 182 -0.70 10.82 -2.35
CA PRO A 182 -0.25 11.82 -3.31
C PRO A 182 1.23 12.18 -3.08
N LYS A 183 2.05 12.09 -4.14
CA LYS A 183 3.51 12.26 -4.06
C LYS A 183 3.90 13.66 -3.61
N GLU A 184 3.15 14.66 -4.07
CA GLU A 184 3.39 16.07 -3.77
C GLU A 184 3.17 16.38 -2.29
N GLU A 185 2.12 15.83 -1.69
CA GLU A 185 1.81 16.03 -0.28
C GLU A 185 2.82 15.31 0.62
N VAL A 186 3.20 14.08 0.24
CA VAL A 186 4.28 13.36 0.91
C VAL A 186 5.58 14.16 0.86
N GLN A 187 5.98 14.64 -0.32
CA GLN A 187 7.21 15.43 -0.47
C GLN A 187 7.15 16.71 0.37
N PHE A 188 6.02 17.43 0.34
CA PHE A 188 5.81 18.64 1.14
C PHE A 188 6.00 18.39 2.65
N ILE A 189 5.51 17.26 3.17
CA ILE A 189 5.74 16.88 4.57
C ILE A 189 7.24 16.72 4.83
N PHE A 190 7.97 16.00 3.97
CA PHE A 190 9.42 15.82 4.14
C PHE A 190 10.19 17.14 4.01
N ASP A 191 9.79 18.02 3.10
CA ASP A 191 10.42 19.33 2.91
C ASP A 191 10.29 20.21 4.16
N ILE A 192 9.14 20.18 4.85
CA ILE A 192 8.98 20.88 6.14
C ILE A 192 9.90 20.27 7.21
N ILE A 193 9.92 18.94 7.32
CA ILE A 193 10.64 18.24 8.40
C ILE A 193 12.16 18.37 8.26
N PHE A 194 12.64 18.38 7.03
CA PHE A 194 14.05 18.45 6.70
C PHE A 194 14.45 19.79 6.07
N ALA A 195 13.67 20.86 6.31
CA ALA A 195 13.91 22.19 5.75
C ALA A 195 15.35 22.70 5.98
N GLU A 196 15.97 22.35 7.10
CA GLU A 196 17.36 22.71 7.40
C GLU A 196 18.41 21.95 6.56
N GLU A 197 18.10 20.73 6.13
CA GLU A 197 19.00 19.93 5.30
C GLU A 197 18.92 20.34 3.81
N LEU A 198 17.92 21.15 3.47
CA LEU A 198 17.66 21.67 2.12
C LEU A 198 18.20 23.10 1.89
N ALA A 199 18.63 23.78 2.96
CA ALA A 199 19.14 25.16 2.95
C ALA A 199 20.67 25.21 2.94
#